data_AF-A0A934LC16-F1
#
_entry.id   AF-A0A934LC16-F1
#
_cell.length_a   1.000
_cell.length_b   1.000
_cell.length_c   1.000
_cell.angle_alpha   90.00
_cell.angle_beta   90.00
_cell.angle_gamma   90.00
#
_symmetry.space_group_name_H-M   'P 1'
#
loop_
_entity.id
_entity.type
_entity.pdbx_description
1 polymer ?
#
loop_
_entity_poly.entity_id
_entity_poly.type
_entity_poly.pdbx_seq_one_letter_code
_entity_poly.pdbx_strand_id
1 'polypeptide(L)'
;MRLVVDTNVVISALLWGGTPKALFKLNAYELGQRRVPVSALPMLARALVAGLEELLGESNAATKKRGPAPKLQQHMERISQLSKPQQRFVIQVLESVLAQQGR
;
A
#
# COMPACT_ATOMS: atom_id res chain seq x y z
N MET A 1 12.10 12.51 -23.03
CA MET A 1 11.96 13.00 -21.65
C MET A 1 12.84 12.14 -20.77
N ARG A 2 13.96 12.70 -20.29
CA ARG A 2 15.01 11.98 -19.55
C ARG A 2 14.48 11.73 -18.14
N LEU A 3 14.27 10.47 -17.75
CA LEU A 3 13.88 10.11 -16.39
C LEU A 3 15.02 10.50 -15.46
N VAL A 4 14.80 11.56 -14.68
CA VAL A 4 15.44 11.75 -13.39
C VAL A 4 15.13 10.48 -12.62
N VAL A 5 16.14 9.63 -12.42
CA VAL A 5 16.08 8.58 -11.41
C VAL A 5 15.79 9.33 -10.12
N ASP A 6 14.57 9.22 -9.60
CA ASP A 6 14.15 9.92 -8.40
C ASP A 6 15.23 9.68 -7.33
N THR A 7 15.98 10.72 -6.98
CA THR A 7 17.08 10.64 -6.00
C THR A 7 16.57 10.03 -4.70
N ASN A 8 15.29 10.21 -4.40
CA ASN A 8 14.57 9.64 -3.26
C ASN A 8 14.50 8.11 -3.27
N VAL A 9 14.34 7.47 -4.43
CA VAL A 9 14.25 6.00 -4.56
C VAL A 9 15.62 5.36 -4.35
N VAL A 10 16.67 5.99 -4.89
CA VAL A 10 18.07 5.53 -4.71
C VAL A 10 18.53 5.72 -3.27
N ILE A 11 18.20 6.85 -2.63
CA ILE A 11 18.47 7.11 -1.21
C ILE A 11 17.71 6.11 -0.32
N SER A 12 16.43 5.85 -0.60
CA SER A 12 15.62 4.88 0.17
C SER A 12 16.17 3.47 0.07
N ALA A 13 16.65 3.02 -1.09
CA ALA A 13 17.30 1.71 -1.18
C ALA A 13 18.64 1.64 -0.46
N LEU A 14 19.44 2.72 -0.49
CA LEU A 14 20.67 2.77 0.30
C LEU A 14 20.38 2.68 1.81
N LEU A 15 19.29 3.32 2.26
CA LEU A 15 18.84 3.32 3.65
C LEU A 15 18.22 1.98 4.10
N TRP A 16 17.61 1.22 3.20
CA TRP A 16 16.95 -0.07 3.49
C TRP A 16 17.70 -1.29 2.93
N GLY A 17 19.01 -1.16 2.69
CA GLY A 17 19.88 -2.27 2.26
C GLY A 17 19.58 -2.84 0.86
N GLY A 18 18.77 -2.16 0.06
CA GLY A 18 18.49 -2.52 -1.32
C GLY A 18 19.64 -2.13 -2.24
N THR A 19 20.07 -3.03 -3.13
CA THR A 19 21.07 -2.66 -4.14
C THR A 19 20.42 -1.83 -5.25
N PRO A 20 21.05 -0.72 -5.71
CA PRO A 20 20.47 0.12 -6.75
C PRO A 20 20.21 -0.66 -8.06
N LYS A 21 21.05 -1.67 -8.36
CA LYS A 21 20.85 -2.57 -9.51
C LYS A 21 19.53 -3.36 -9.45
N ALA A 22 19.06 -3.74 -8.26
CA ALA A 22 17.79 -4.44 -8.11
C ALA A 22 16.59 -3.52 -8.39
N LEU A 23 16.66 -2.27 -7.93
CA LEU A 23 15.63 -1.26 -8.22
C LEU A 23 15.51 -0.96 -9.71
N PHE A 24 16.64 -0.79 -10.42
CA PHE A 24 16.61 -0.56 -11.87
C PHE A 24 15.95 -1.73 -12.62
N LYS A 25 16.17 -2.97 -12.16
CA LYS A 25 15.50 -4.15 -12.73
C LYS A 25 13.99 -4.12 -12.46
N LEU A 26 13.58 -3.76 -11.24
CA LEU A 26 12.17 -3.64 -10.87
C LEU A 26 11.46 -2.57 -11.72
N ASN A 27 12.06 -1.38 -11.83
CA ASN A 27 11.51 -0.29 -12.64
C ASN A 27 11.37 -0.67 -14.13
N ALA A 28 12.32 -1.46 -14.67
CA ALA A 28 12.22 -1.96 -16.05
C ALA A 28 11.07 -2.97 -16.23
N TYR A 29 10.70 -3.74 -15.19
CA TYR A 29 9.51 -4.59 -15.20
C TYR A 29 8.23 -3.76 -15.10
N GLU A 30 8.19 -2.75 -14.23
CA GLU A 30 7.03 -1.86 -14.06
C GLU A 30 6.71 -1.06 -15.33
N LEU A 31 7.73 -0.55 -16.02
CA LEU A 31 7.59 0.15 -17.30
C LEU A 31 7.36 -0.78 -18.49
N GLY A 32 7.32 -2.10 -18.29
CA GLY A 32 7.15 -3.09 -19.36
C GLY A 32 8.34 -3.21 -20.33
N GLN A 33 9.47 -2.57 -20.03
CA GLN A 33 10.69 -2.62 -20.83
C GLN A 33 11.40 -3.98 -20.77
N ARG A 34 11.11 -4.77 -19.73
CA ARG A 34 11.58 -6.15 -19.57
C ARG A 34 10.42 -7.08 -19.21
N ARG A 35 10.43 -8.29 -19.75
CA ARG A 35 9.45 -9.34 -19.40
C ARG A 35 9.87 -10.06 -18.13
N VAL A 36 8.93 -10.26 -17.21
CA VAL A 36 9.10 -11.10 -16.03
C VAL A 36 9.14 -12.58 -16.46
N PRO A 37 10.09 -13.39 -15.97
CA PRO A 37 10.13 -14.82 -16.32
C PRO A 37 8.93 -15.57 -15.72
N VAL A 38 8.35 -16.49 -16.49
CA VAL A 38 7.17 -17.29 -16.08
C VAL A 38 7.43 -18.07 -14.78
N SER A 39 8.66 -18.56 -14.59
CA SER A 39 9.07 -19.27 -13.37
C SER A 39 9.02 -18.41 -12.10
N ALA A 40 9.03 -17.09 -12.21
CA ALA A 40 8.91 -16.18 -11.07
C ALA A 40 7.44 -15.89 -10.68
N LEU A 41 6.46 -16.22 -11.53
CA LEU A 41 5.06 -15.90 -11.27
C LEU A 41 4.52 -16.53 -9.97
N PRO A 42 4.81 -17.80 -9.62
CA PRO A 42 4.35 -18.39 -8.36
C PRO A 42 4.94 -17.69 -7.12
N MET A 43 6.18 -17.21 -7.23
CA MET A 43 6.83 -16.46 -6.15
C MET A 43 6.16 -15.09 -5.98
N LEU A 44 5.91 -14.39 -7.08
CA LEU A 44 5.26 -13.07 -7.07
C LEU A 44 3.83 -13.15 -6.54
N ALA A 45 3.07 -14.19 -6.91
CA ALA A 45 1.71 -14.41 -6.40
C ALA A 45 1.68 -14.49 -4.87
N ARG A 46 2.63 -15.24 -4.28
CA ARG A 46 2.77 -15.36 -2.83
C ARG A 46 3.21 -14.05 -2.18
N ALA A 47 4.20 -13.37 -2.76
CA ALA A 47 4.74 -12.12 -2.23
C ALA A 47 3.70 -10.99 -2.24
N LEU A 48 2.83 -10.96 -3.27
CA LEU A 48 1.82 -9.93 -3.46
C LEU A 48 0.45 -10.32 -2.90
N VAL A 49 0.30 -11.54 -2.36
CA VAL A 49 -0.97 -12.09 -1.87
C VAL A 49 -2.07 -11.96 -2.94
N ALA A 50 -1.73 -12.31 -4.18
CA ALA A 50 -2.58 -12.19 -5.37
C ALA A 50 -2.73 -13.56 -6.07
N GLY A 51 -3.82 -13.74 -6.81
CA GLY A 51 -4.04 -14.93 -7.65
C GLY A 51 -3.12 -14.93 -8.88
N LEU A 52 -2.86 -16.10 -9.47
CA LEU A 52 -2.03 -16.19 -10.69
C LEU A 52 -2.74 -15.54 -11.89
N GLU A 53 -4.05 -15.74 -11.96
CA GLU A 53 -4.98 -15.17 -12.93
C GLU A 53 -5.02 -13.64 -12.81
N GLU A 54 -4.93 -13.13 -11.59
CA GLU A 54 -4.86 -11.68 -11.32
C GLU A 54 -3.53 -11.09 -11.81
N LEU A 55 -2.41 -11.80 -11.63
CA LEU A 55 -1.11 -11.39 -12.17
C LEU A 55 -1.04 -11.42 -13.70
N LEU A 56 -1.76 -12.35 -14.33
CA LEU A 56 -1.84 -12.47 -15.79
C LEU A 56 -2.85 -11.49 -16.41
N GLY A 57 -3.59 -10.74 -15.60
CA GLY A 57 -4.64 -9.84 -16.07
C GLY A 57 -5.88 -10.57 -16.59
N GLU A 58 -6.01 -11.86 -16.28
CA GLU A 58 -7.13 -12.74 -16.64
C GLU A 58 -8.20 -12.79 -15.54
N SER A 59 -8.25 -11.78 -14.66
CA SER A 59 -9.24 -11.70 -13.60
C SER A 59 -10.65 -11.47 -14.15
N ASN A 60 -11.32 -12.57 -14.54
CA ASN A 60 -12.77 -12.61 -14.74
C ASN A 60 -13.55 -12.45 -13.43
N ALA A 61 -12.87 -12.52 -12.28
CA ALA A 61 -13.43 -12.03 -11.03
C ALA A 61 -13.45 -10.50 -11.13
N ALA A 62 -14.62 -9.95 -11.48
CA ALA A 62 -14.94 -8.54 -11.35
C ALA A 62 -14.16 -8.02 -10.15
N THR A 63 -13.16 -7.16 -10.40
CA THR A 63 -12.38 -6.47 -9.37
C THR A 63 -13.36 -6.21 -8.26
N LYS A 64 -13.16 -6.86 -7.09
CA LYS A 64 -13.90 -6.48 -5.89
C LYS A 64 -13.47 -5.05 -5.70
N LYS A 65 -14.18 -4.11 -6.35
CA LYS A 65 -13.97 -2.68 -6.25
C LYS A 65 -13.98 -2.54 -4.75
N ARG A 66 -12.80 -2.23 -4.17
CA ARG A 66 -12.71 -2.06 -2.72
C ARG A 66 -13.88 -1.16 -2.41
N GLY A 67 -14.81 -1.67 -1.61
CA GLY A 67 -15.97 -0.88 -1.23
C GLY A 67 -15.45 0.47 -0.73
N PRO A 68 -16.30 1.50 -0.71
CA PRO A 68 -15.92 2.76 -0.06
C PRO A 68 -15.21 2.44 1.27
N ALA A 69 -14.08 3.12 1.53
CA ALA A 69 -13.16 2.77 2.62
C ALA A 69 -13.95 2.42 3.89
N PRO A 70 -13.55 1.42 4.68
CA PRO A 70 -14.27 1.03 5.89
C PRO A 70 -14.63 2.27 6.71
N LYS A 71 -15.86 2.36 7.24
CA LYS A 71 -16.35 3.57 7.94
C LYS A 71 -15.36 4.08 8.99
N LEU A 72 -14.69 3.17 9.71
CA LEU A 72 -13.64 3.50 10.67
C LEU A 72 -12.51 4.31 10.03
N GLN A 73 -12.00 3.90 8.87
CA GLN A 73 -10.95 4.61 8.15
C GLN A 73 -11.41 6.00 7.71
N GLN A 74 -12.64 6.13 7.20
CA GLN A 74 -13.22 7.43 6.86
C GLN A 74 -13.33 8.35 8.10
N HIS A 75 -13.68 7.80 9.26
CA HIS A 75 -13.75 8.56 10.50
C HIS A 75 -12.36 8.99 10.98
N MET A 76 -11.33 8.14 10.86
CA MET A 76 -9.95 8.51 11.19
C MET A 76 -9.43 9.65 10.33
N GLU A 77 -9.70 9.63 9.02
CA GLU A 77 -9.34 10.72 8.11
C GLU A 77 -10.02 12.04 8.53
N ARG A 78 -11.32 12.01 8.83
CA ARG A 78 -12.04 13.20 9.32
C ARG A 78 -11.47 13.71 10.64
N ILE A 79 -11.17 12.82 11.58
CA ILE A 79 -10.60 13.18 12.90
C ILE A 79 -9.23 13.84 12.73
N SER A 80 -8.39 13.34 11.81
CA SER A 80 -7.07 13.92 11.55
C SER A 80 -7.12 15.37 11.02
N GLN A 81 -8.22 15.75 10.37
CA GLN A 81 -8.44 17.10 9.83
C GLN A 81 -9.00 18.08 10.88
N LEU A 82 -9.44 17.60 12.05
CA LEU A 82 -9.94 18.45 13.13
C LEU A 82 -8.81 19.24 13.80
N SER A 83 -9.16 20.34 14.47
CA SER A 83 -8.22 21.07 15.32
C SER A 83 -7.76 20.23 16.53
N LYS A 84 -6.58 20.52 17.10
CA LYS A 84 -6.03 19.79 18.25
C LYS A 84 -6.99 19.69 19.45
N PRO A 85 -7.73 20.76 19.84
CA PRO A 85 -8.73 20.66 20.90
C PRO A 85 -9.87 19.68 20.57
N GLN A 86 -10.37 19.71 19.33
CA GLN A 86 -11.44 18.81 18.87
C GLN A 86 -10.96 17.35 18.81
N GLN A 87 -9.72 17.11 18.37
CA GLN A 87 -9.12 15.77 18.39
C GLN A 87 -9.07 15.19 19.81
N ARG A 88 -8.64 15.98 20.80
CA ARG A 88 -8.58 15.57 22.22
C ARG A 88 -9.96 15.24 22.78
N PHE A 89 -10.97 16.05 22.45
CA PHE A 89 -12.34 15.80 22.85
C PHE A 89 -12.86 14.47 22.29
N VAL A 90 -12.64 14.19 21.00
CA VAL A 90 -13.05 12.92 20.38
C VAL A 90 -12.38 11.72 21.06
N ILE A 91 -11.08 11.80 21.36
CA ILE A 91 -10.36 10.73 22.06
C ILE A 91 -10.96 10.51 23.46
N GLN A 92 -11.24 11.58 24.20
CA GLN A 92 -11.81 11.48 25.56
C GLN A 92 -13.18 10.76 25.56
N VAL A 93 -14.02 11.02 24.56
CA VAL A 93 -15.31 10.33 24.40
C VAL A 93 -15.11 8.86 24.03
N LEU A 94 -14.15 8.55 23.15
CA LEU A 94 -13.83 7.16 22.82
C LEU A 94 -13.36 6.37 24.04
N GLU A 95 -12.45 6.94 24.83
CA GLU A 95 -11.97 6.34 26.08
C GLU A 95 -13.10 6.09 27.09
N SER A 96 -14.07 7.00 27.22
CA SER A 96 -15.19 6.82 28.15
C SER A 96 -16.11 5.66 27.75
N VAL A 97 -16.37 5.48 26.45
CA VAL A 97 -17.17 4.37 25.92
C VAL A 97 -16.42 3.04 26.08
N LEU A 98 -15.12 3.01 25.79
CA LEU A 98 -14.30 1.81 25.94
C LEU A 98 -14.21 1.37 27.41
N ALA A 99 -14.06 2.32 28.34
CA ALA A 99 -14.08 2.06 29.77
C ALA A 99 -15.45 1.56 30.30
N GLN A 100 -16.53 1.76 29.54
CA GLN A 100 -17.85 1.20 29.86
C GLN A 100 -18.02 -0.24 29.37
N GLN A 101 -17.37 -0.63 28.26
CA GLN A 101 -17.43 -2.01 27.74
C GLN A 101 -16.51 -2.98 28.47
N GLY A 102 -15.46 -2.48 29.14
CA GLY A 102 -14.56 -3.28 29.97
C GLY A 102 -15.05 -3.55 31.40
N ARG A 103 -16.31 -3.24 31.72
CA ARG A 103 -16.95 -3.47 33.02
C ARG A 103 -18.05 -4.53 32.93
#